data_AF-A0A9C8LJB3-F1
#
_entry.id   AF-A0A9C8LJB3-F1
#
_cell.length_a   1.000
_cell.length_b   1.000
_cell.length_c   1.000
_cell.angle_alpha   90.00
_cell.angle_beta   90.00
_cell.angle_gamma   90.00
#
_symmetry.space_group_name_H-M   'P 1'
#
loop_
_entity.id
_entity.type
_entity.pdbx_description
1 polymer ?
#
loop_
_entity_poly.entity_id
_entity_poly.type
_entity_poly.pdbx_seq_one_letter_code
_entity_poly.pdbx_strand_id
1 'polypeptide(L)'
;MGFRAHILGAAAGGGLSQWNCGCENCRLARRGSIPAQTRSSLAVTGNSEDWAILNASPDIRRQFTVCVALHPTGLREVPLKSILVTNGDIDHVAGLLTQREMQPFDLFATAGINEVLAQNPIFGALNERVVARKTVALGIPFRLAPGLWAELFAVPGKVPLYLEGETVETDLVGEQTVGVHLTGGGGSAFYIPGCAMLNDDLRARLAATYAAPEDEIAAREAGLYTNLITSGIGLTEKRLRELDAAGLDHIQLSLQGTDAEMADRIGGYRGGFARKMDVARWIREIGFPLTLNAVLHRQNLHQLPRAIEMGVEMGARRIEVATVQFHGWSLMNRDALMPTREQAREADAIVAEARARLKGVLVIDYVPADYHSGYPKPCMGGWGSTGLNVAPDGLVLPCHAAQTIPGLVLDRVQDRPLHEIWYEGSAFNAYRSTDWMPEPCASCERKTIDFGGCRCQAMALVGDATATDPTCIRSPHHAALQARADAFAAGTTAFTARAAAG
;
A
#
# COMPACT_ATOMS: atom_id res chain seq x y z
N MET A 1 13.98 -19.92 2.85
CA MET A 1 12.78 -20.29 3.60
C MET A 1 12.57 -19.21 4.64
N GLY A 2 11.43 -18.54 4.62
CA GLY A 2 11.24 -17.27 5.34
C GLY A 2 9.97 -17.25 6.17
N PHE A 3 9.91 -16.29 7.08
CA PHE A 3 8.70 -15.90 7.80
C PHE A 3 7.54 -15.67 6.82
N ARG A 4 6.40 -16.32 7.03
CA ARG A 4 5.18 -16.08 6.24
C ARG A 4 3.99 -15.98 7.16
N ALA A 5 3.09 -15.06 6.85
CA ALA A 5 1.82 -14.92 7.53
C ALA A 5 0.67 -14.77 6.52
N HIS A 6 -0.40 -15.53 6.70
CA HIS A 6 -1.66 -15.39 5.98
C HIS A 6 -2.72 -14.83 6.91
N ILE A 7 -3.23 -13.64 6.57
CA ILE A 7 -4.38 -13.05 7.26
C ILE A 7 -5.61 -13.89 6.90
N LEU A 8 -6.06 -14.71 7.85
CA LEU A 8 -7.24 -15.55 7.68
C LEU A 8 -8.53 -14.74 7.84
N GLY A 9 -8.48 -13.72 8.69
CA GLY A 9 -9.51 -12.70 8.83
C GLY A 9 -9.00 -11.53 9.63
N ALA A 10 -9.66 -10.38 9.50
CA ALA A 10 -9.27 -9.13 10.15
C ALA A 10 -10.48 -8.35 10.69
N ALA A 11 -11.70 -8.86 10.49
CA ALA A 11 -12.88 -8.21 11.04
C ALA A 11 -12.97 -8.44 12.55
N ALA A 12 -13.44 -7.43 13.28
CA ALA A 12 -13.86 -7.59 14.67
C ALA A 12 -15.22 -8.29 14.76
N GLY A 13 -15.51 -8.90 15.91
CA GLY A 13 -16.89 -9.26 16.27
C GLY A 13 -17.57 -10.15 15.24
N GLY A 14 -18.77 -9.76 14.80
CA GLY A 14 -19.60 -10.54 13.88
C GLY A 14 -19.09 -10.76 12.45
N GLY A 15 -17.89 -10.30 12.10
CA GLY A 15 -17.37 -10.31 10.73
C GLY A 15 -17.92 -9.18 9.85
N LEU A 16 -17.57 -9.18 8.57
CA LEU A 16 -18.07 -8.24 7.55
C LEU A 16 -18.63 -9.03 6.36
N SER A 17 -19.92 -9.00 6.06
CA SER A 17 -21.00 -8.38 6.84
C SER A 17 -21.32 -9.17 8.10
N GLN A 18 -21.47 -8.48 9.22
CA GLN A 18 -22.06 -9.05 10.41
C GLN A 18 -23.55 -9.32 10.16
N TRP A 19 -24.02 -10.52 10.54
CA TRP A 19 -25.34 -11.05 10.17
C TRP A 19 -26.50 -10.10 10.52
N ASN A 20 -26.45 -9.45 11.68
CA ASN A 20 -27.46 -8.52 12.20
C ASN A 20 -27.11 -7.03 12.01
N CYS A 21 -26.06 -6.67 11.27
CA CYS A 21 -25.65 -5.28 11.11
C CYS A 21 -26.12 -4.66 9.78
N GLY A 22 -26.80 -3.51 9.85
CA GLY A 22 -27.29 -2.74 8.70
C GLY A 22 -26.40 -1.55 8.27
N CYS A 23 -25.21 -1.40 8.86
CA CYS A 23 -24.30 -0.29 8.55
C CYS A 23 -23.90 -0.27 7.07
N GLU A 24 -23.39 0.86 6.59
CA GLU A 24 -22.97 1.03 5.20
C GLU A 24 -21.98 -0.05 4.74
N ASN A 25 -20.94 -0.32 5.53
CA ASN A 25 -19.95 -1.36 5.21
C ASN A 25 -20.61 -2.75 5.06
N CYS A 26 -21.50 -3.12 5.97
CA CYS A 26 -22.21 -4.40 5.87
C CYS A 26 -23.19 -4.44 4.69
N ARG A 27 -23.79 -3.31 4.29
CA ARG A 27 -24.62 -3.24 3.07
C ARG A 27 -23.78 -3.35 1.80
N LEU A 28 -22.64 -2.69 1.74
CA LEU A 28 -21.70 -2.77 0.61
C LEU A 28 -21.13 -4.18 0.46
N ALA A 29 -20.75 -4.82 1.56
CA ALA A 29 -20.24 -6.20 1.55
C ALA A 29 -21.30 -7.20 1.06
N ARG A 30 -22.55 -7.10 1.53
CA ARG A 30 -23.66 -7.95 1.06
C ARG A 30 -23.99 -7.75 -0.43
N ARG A 31 -23.77 -6.54 -0.96
CA ARG A 31 -23.95 -6.23 -2.39
C ARG A 31 -22.74 -6.58 -3.25
N GLY A 32 -21.64 -7.06 -2.65
CA GLY A 32 -20.39 -7.36 -3.34
C GLY A 32 -19.59 -6.13 -3.77
N SER A 33 -19.94 -4.94 -3.29
CA SER A 33 -19.20 -3.70 -3.61
C SER A 33 -17.87 -3.59 -2.88
N ILE A 34 -17.76 -4.24 -1.72
CA ILE A 34 -16.49 -4.46 -1.00
C ILE A 34 -16.38 -5.93 -0.60
N PRO A 35 -15.16 -6.47 -0.39
CA PRO A 35 -14.99 -7.85 0.04
C PRO A 35 -15.58 -8.11 1.43
N ALA A 36 -16.17 -9.29 1.60
CA ALA A 36 -16.51 -9.81 2.92
C ALA A 36 -15.23 -10.21 3.69
N GLN A 37 -15.25 -10.13 5.01
CA GLN A 37 -14.15 -10.53 5.88
C GLN A 37 -14.62 -11.35 7.08
N THR A 38 -13.93 -12.44 7.35
CA THR A 38 -14.10 -13.24 8.57
C THR A 38 -13.37 -12.60 9.75
N ARG A 39 -13.69 -13.10 10.95
CA ARG A 39 -13.09 -12.65 12.22
C ARG A 39 -11.58 -12.76 12.27
N SER A 40 -10.97 -11.90 13.09
CA SER A 40 -9.52 -11.84 13.30
C SER A 40 -8.90 -13.20 13.59
N SER A 41 -8.03 -13.65 12.69
CA SER A 41 -7.21 -14.85 12.86
C SER A 41 -6.02 -14.77 11.89
N LEU A 42 -4.88 -15.34 12.30
CA LEU A 42 -3.64 -15.32 11.52
C LEU A 42 -3.04 -16.72 11.44
N ALA A 43 -2.69 -17.18 10.24
CA ALA A 43 -1.82 -18.33 10.08
C ALA A 43 -0.38 -17.84 9.87
N VAL A 44 0.58 -18.39 10.60
CA VAL A 44 1.98 -17.97 10.54
C VAL A 44 2.92 -19.16 10.58
N THR A 45 4.05 -19.05 9.89
CA THR A 45 5.10 -20.07 9.83
C THR A 45 6.48 -19.43 9.77
N GLY A 46 7.46 -20.11 10.35
CA GLY A 46 8.88 -19.75 10.24
C GLY A 46 9.64 -20.51 9.16
N ASN A 47 9.03 -21.57 8.59
CA ASN A 47 9.70 -22.48 7.64
C ASN A 47 8.86 -22.83 6.40
N SER A 48 7.66 -22.25 6.24
CA SER A 48 6.72 -22.52 5.13
C SER A 48 6.01 -23.87 5.15
N GLU A 49 6.31 -24.75 6.11
CA GLU A 49 5.75 -26.11 6.20
C GLU A 49 4.94 -26.30 7.48
N ASP A 50 5.42 -25.78 8.60
CA ASP A 50 4.78 -25.93 9.90
C ASP A 50 4.07 -24.64 10.29
N TRP A 51 2.75 -24.73 10.47
CA TRP A 51 1.89 -23.57 10.66
C TRP A 51 1.34 -23.48 12.08
N ALA A 52 1.35 -22.27 12.62
CA ALA A 52 0.64 -21.89 13.83
C ALA A 52 -0.54 -20.98 13.49
N ILE A 53 -1.60 -21.06 14.28
CA ILE A 53 -2.76 -20.18 14.19
C ILE A 53 -2.80 -19.27 15.40
N LEU A 54 -3.04 -17.98 15.20
CA LEU A 54 -3.37 -17.04 16.26
C LEU A 54 -4.87 -16.77 16.22
N ASN A 55 -5.53 -17.04 17.35
CA ASN A 55 -6.97 -17.03 17.58
C ASN A 55 -7.77 -17.99 16.69
N ALA A 56 -8.50 -18.90 17.34
CA ALA A 56 -9.42 -19.81 16.69
C ALA A 56 -10.82 -19.19 16.66
N SER A 57 -11.06 -18.34 15.66
CA SER A 57 -12.34 -17.65 15.53
C SER A 57 -13.52 -18.60 15.21
N PRO A 58 -14.78 -18.21 15.46
CA PRO A 58 -15.96 -18.96 15.01
C PRO A 58 -15.94 -19.38 13.52
N ASP A 59 -15.26 -18.60 12.67
CA ASP A 59 -15.18 -18.85 11.23
C ASP A 59 -14.02 -19.78 10.82
N ILE A 60 -13.26 -20.34 11.79
CA ILE A 60 -11.96 -20.99 11.56
C ILE A 60 -12.03 -22.12 10.53
N ARG A 61 -13.13 -22.89 10.50
CA ARG A 61 -13.33 -23.95 9.50
C ARG A 61 -13.32 -23.39 8.08
N ARG A 62 -14.00 -22.26 7.84
CA ARG A 62 -14.01 -21.60 6.53
C ARG A 62 -12.63 -21.02 6.22
N GLN A 63 -11.98 -20.43 7.21
CA GLN A 63 -10.63 -19.88 7.09
C GLN A 63 -9.61 -20.95 6.65
N PHE A 64 -9.65 -22.14 7.25
CA PHE A 64 -8.82 -23.28 6.84
C PHE A 64 -9.15 -23.75 5.43
N THR A 65 -10.43 -23.75 5.05
CA THR A 65 -10.87 -24.18 3.72
C THR A 65 -10.33 -23.26 2.62
N VAL A 66 -10.26 -21.95 2.86
CA VAL A 66 -9.80 -20.99 1.84
C VAL A 66 -8.28 -20.78 1.83
N CYS A 67 -7.59 -21.11 2.93
CA CYS A 67 -6.14 -20.99 3.02
C CYS A 67 -5.45 -22.28 2.56
N VAL A 68 -5.03 -22.33 1.29
CA VAL A 68 -4.39 -23.51 0.67
C VAL A 68 -3.17 -24.00 1.46
N ALA A 69 -2.40 -23.08 2.07
CA ALA A 69 -1.23 -23.43 2.87
C ALA A 69 -1.54 -24.27 4.13
N LEU A 70 -2.81 -24.30 4.57
CA LEU A 70 -3.27 -25.09 5.70
C LEU A 70 -3.97 -26.39 5.28
N HIS A 71 -4.09 -26.66 3.99
CA HIS A 71 -4.75 -27.86 3.50
C HIS A 71 -3.97 -29.13 3.89
N PRO A 72 -4.66 -30.26 4.11
CA PRO A 72 -3.98 -31.52 4.38
C PRO A 72 -3.00 -31.90 3.27
N THR A 73 -1.79 -32.32 3.65
CA THR A 73 -0.76 -32.83 2.74
C THR A 73 -0.86 -34.35 2.54
N GLY A 74 -1.70 -35.02 3.34
CA GLY A 74 -1.96 -36.45 3.29
C GLY A 74 -3.34 -36.79 3.88
N LEU A 75 -3.63 -38.09 4.09
CA LEU A 75 -4.97 -38.56 4.50
C LEU A 75 -5.47 -37.90 5.81
N ARG A 76 -4.57 -37.69 6.77
CA ARG A 76 -4.79 -36.96 8.04
C ARG A 76 -3.56 -36.17 8.47
N GLU A 77 -2.72 -35.84 7.51
CA GLU A 77 -1.53 -35.03 7.75
C GLU A 77 -1.91 -33.58 7.43
N VAL A 78 -1.97 -32.74 8.46
CA VAL A 78 -2.18 -31.30 8.28
C VAL A 78 -0.95 -30.51 8.72
N PRO A 79 -0.69 -29.35 8.08
CA PRO A 79 0.43 -28.47 8.43
C PRO A 79 0.34 -27.82 9.82
N LEU A 80 -0.85 -27.82 10.44
CA LEU A 80 -1.11 -27.21 11.75
C LEU A 80 -0.30 -27.87 12.87
N LYS A 81 0.51 -27.08 13.59
CA LYS A 81 1.28 -27.52 14.77
C LYS A 81 0.79 -26.91 16.07
N SER A 82 0.25 -25.70 16.04
CA SER A 82 -0.23 -25.04 17.25
C SER A 82 -1.31 -24.00 17.00
N ILE A 83 -2.08 -23.72 18.05
CA ILE A 83 -3.00 -22.61 18.13
C ILE A 83 -2.63 -21.78 19.36
N LEU A 84 -2.43 -20.48 19.21
CA LEU A 84 -2.26 -19.52 20.30
C LEU A 84 -3.53 -18.68 20.41
N VAL A 85 -4.16 -18.67 21.58
CA VAL A 85 -5.30 -17.78 21.86
C VAL A 85 -4.83 -16.58 22.68
N THR A 86 -5.16 -15.38 22.22
CA THR A 86 -4.65 -14.11 22.77
C THR A 86 -5.66 -13.38 23.66
N ASN A 87 -6.88 -13.90 23.76
CA ASN A 87 -7.95 -13.42 24.64
C ASN A 87 -8.94 -14.58 24.87
N GLY A 88 -9.61 -14.61 26.03
CA GLY A 88 -10.65 -15.59 26.36
C GLY A 88 -11.99 -15.36 25.64
N ASP A 89 -12.17 -14.23 24.95
CA ASP A 89 -13.41 -13.88 24.26
C ASP A 89 -13.84 -14.95 23.24
N ILE A 90 -15.15 -15.13 23.12
CA ILE A 90 -15.78 -16.11 22.23
C ILE A 90 -15.31 -15.96 20.78
N ASP A 91 -15.02 -14.74 20.33
CA ASP A 91 -14.53 -14.48 18.98
C ASP A 91 -13.13 -15.05 18.73
N HIS A 92 -12.38 -15.41 19.78
CA HIS A 92 -11.02 -15.96 19.68
C HIS A 92 -10.92 -17.44 20.07
N VAL A 93 -11.87 -17.97 20.85
CA VAL A 93 -11.82 -19.35 21.37
C VAL A 93 -12.88 -20.28 20.79
N ALA A 94 -14.02 -19.77 20.30
CA ALA A 94 -15.14 -20.64 19.90
C ALA A 94 -14.79 -21.59 18.74
N GLY A 95 -13.87 -21.20 17.86
CA GLY A 95 -13.37 -22.04 16.78
C GLY A 95 -12.70 -23.32 17.27
N LEU A 96 -12.14 -23.35 18.49
CA LEU A 96 -11.55 -24.55 19.09
C LEU A 96 -12.56 -25.71 19.16
N LEU A 97 -13.85 -25.42 19.33
CA LEU A 97 -14.92 -26.43 19.37
C LEU A 97 -15.12 -27.17 18.03
N THR A 98 -14.60 -26.58 16.95
CA THR A 98 -14.61 -27.15 15.59
C THR A 98 -13.27 -27.78 15.20
N GLN A 99 -12.33 -27.89 16.15
CA GLN A 99 -11.02 -28.54 16.00
C GLN A 99 -10.90 -29.79 16.89
N ARG A 100 -11.99 -30.54 17.02
CA ARG A 100 -12.15 -31.69 17.94
C ARG A 100 -11.94 -33.05 17.28
N GLU A 101 -11.55 -33.06 16.01
CA GLU A 101 -11.49 -34.24 15.13
C GLU A 101 -10.23 -35.11 15.36
N MET A 102 -9.72 -35.14 16.60
CA MET A 102 -8.55 -35.94 17.04
C MET A 102 -7.25 -35.64 16.26
N GLN A 103 -7.06 -34.40 15.83
CA GLN A 103 -5.81 -33.93 15.23
C GLN A 103 -4.87 -33.38 16.32
N PRO A 104 -3.61 -33.86 16.42
CA PRO A 104 -2.66 -33.34 17.40
C PRO A 104 -2.14 -31.95 17.04
N PHE A 105 -2.15 -31.04 18.02
CA PHE A 105 -1.48 -29.74 18.01
C PHE A 105 -1.32 -29.22 19.46
N ASP A 106 -0.45 -28.23 19.67
CA ASP A 106 -0.33 -27.56 20.97
C ASP A 106 -1.27 -26.35 21.06
N LEU A 107 -2.03 -26.22 22.16
CA LEU A 107 -2.85 -25.04 22.46
C LEU A 107 -2.11 -24.14 23.46
N PHE A 108 -1.65 -22.98 23.03
CA PHE A 108 -0.98 -22.00 23.87
C PHE A 108 -1.97 -20.93 24.36
N ALA A 109 -1.90 -20.58 25.64
CA ALA A 109 -2.68 -19.52 26.25
C ALA A 109 -2.03 -19.00 27.55
N THR A 110 -2.40 -17.81 28.02
CA THR A 110 -2.03 -17.34 29.36
C THR A 110 -2.73 -18.17 30.44
N ALA A 111 -2.25 -18.06 31.69
CA ALA A 111 -2.84 -18.79 32.82
C ALA A 111 -4.34 -18.46 32.98
N GLY A 112 -4.69 -17.17 32.90
CA GLY A 112 -6.08 -16.70 33.00
C GLY A 112 -6.98 -17.25 31.88
N ILE A 113 -6.50 -17.32 30.64
CA ILE A 113 -7.28 -17.89 29.53
C ILE A 113 -7.43 -19.41 29.69
N ASN A 114 -6.39 -20.13 30.12
CA ASN A 114 -6.49 -21.56 30.40
C ASN A 114 -7.52 -21.87 31.51
N GLU A 115 -7.58 -21.03 32.54
CA GLU A 115 -8.59 -21.15 33.60
C GLU A 115 -10.01 -20.98 33.06
N VAL A 116 -10.25 -19.95 32.23
CA VAL A 116 -11.52 -19.76 31.52
C VAL A 116 -11.91 -21.01 30.71
N LEU A 117 -10.97 -21.56 29.93
CA LEU A 117 -11.23 -22.75 29.11
C LEU A 117 -11.49 -24.00 29.99
N ALA A 118 -10.86 -24.11 31.15
CA ALA A 118 -11.06 -25.21 32.08
C ALA A 118 -12.41 -25.14 32.82
N GLN A 119 -12.87 -23.93 33.15
CA GLN A 119 -14.16 -23.70 33.81
C GLN A 119 -15.38 -23.95 32.89
N ASN A 120 -15.16 -24.10 31.58
CA ASN A 120 -16.19 -24.30 30.57
C ASN A 120 -16.16 -25.74 30.00
N PRO A 121 -17.05 -26.66 30.46
CA PRO A 121 -16.98 -28.08 30.13
C PRO A 121 -17.04 -28.41 28.63
N ILE A 122 -17.63 -27.52 27.81
CA ILE A 122 -17.71 -27.71 26.36
C ILE A 122 -16.34 -27.79 25.69
N PHE A 123 -15.32 -27.13 26.23
CA PHE A 123 -13.95 -27.20 25.71
C PHE A 123 -13.25 -28.52 26.06
N GLY A 124 -13.86 -29.37 26.90
CA GLY A 124 -13.43 -30.76 27.08
C GLY A 124 -13.60 -31.61 25.82
N ALA A 125 -14.38 -31.14 24.82
CA ALA A 125 -14.41 -31.75 23.49
C ALA A 125 -13.04 -31.71 22.79
N LEU A 126 -12.18 -30.75 23.16
CA LEU A 126 -10.79 -30.71 22.74
C LEU A 126 -9.95 -31.61 23.66
N ASN A 127 -9.79 -32.86 23.25
CA ASN A 127 -9.18 -33.91 24.07
C ASN A 127 -7.72 -33.59 24.45
N GLU A 128 -7.46 -33.38 25.74
CA GLU A 128 -6.13 -33.00 26.25
C GLU A 128 -5.04 -34.05 26.03
N ARG A 129 -5.41 -35.32 25.78
CA ARG A 129 -4.44 -36.37 25.39
C ARG A 129 -3.92 -36.20 23.97
N VAL A 130 -4.62 -35.44 23.14
CA VAL A 130 -4.30 -35.18 21.75
C VAL A 130 -3.81 -33.74 21.56
N VAL A 131 -4.45 -32.80 22.25
CA VAL A 131 -4.16 -31.37 22.18
C VAL A 131 -3.63 -30.90 23.53
N ALA A 132 -2.32 -30.77 23.64
CA ALA A 132 -1.70 -30.37 24.91
C ALA A 132 -1.92 -28.87 25.15
N ARG A 133 -2.49 -28.53 26.31
CA ARG A 133 -2.62 -27.14 26.76
C ARG A 133 -1.30 -26.67 27.38
N LYS A 134 -0.74 -25.58 26.84
CA LYS A 134 0.53 -25.00 27.24
C LYS A 134 0.29 -23.61 27.81
N THR A 135 0.63 -23.42 29.09
CA THR A 135 0.58 -22.09 29.72
C THR A 135 1.83 -21.30 29.35
N VAL A 136 1.64 -20.07 28.91
CA VAL A 136 2.70 -19.11 28.56
C VAL A 136 2.54 -17.81 29.34
N ALA A 137 3.64 -17.13 29.62
CA ALA A 137 3.66 -15.88 30.39
C ALA A 137 4.08 -14.69 29.53
N LEU A 138 3.75 -13.49 30.00
CA LEU A 138 4.15 -12.24 29.35
C LEU A 138 5.67 -12.04 29.42
N GLY A 139 6.27 -11.49 28.36
CA GLY A 139 7.70 -11.16 28.27
C GLY A 139 8.63 -12.37 28.20
N ILE A 140 8.10 -13.60 28.14
CA ILE A 140 8.90 -14.82 28.02
C ILE A 140 8.71 -15.40 26.62
N PRO A 141 9.75 -15.36 25.75
CA PRO A 141 9.69 -16.01 24.45
C PRO A 141 9.49 -17.52 24.56
N PHE A 142 8.63 -18.07 23.71
CA PHE A 142 8.39 -19.50 23.60
C PHE A 142 8.30 -19.92 22.13
N ARG A 143 8.63 -21.18 21.87
CA ARG A 143 8.55 -21.73 20.51
C ARG A 143 7.10 -22.05 20.18
N LEU A 144 6.51 -21.30 19.26
CA LEU A 144 5.13 -21.46 18.82
C LEU A 144 4.99 -22.59 17.78
N ALA A 145 5.95 -22.71 16.87
CA ALA A 145 6.05 -23.80 15.90
C ALA A 145 7.53 -23.99 15.49
N PRO A 146 7.92 -25.07 14.79
CA PRO A 146 9.27 -25.19 14.24
C PRO A 146 9.70 -23.93 13.46
N GLY A 147 10.84 -23.36 13.82
CA GLY A 147 11.36 -22.13 13.23
C GLY A 147 10.61 -20.83 13.59
N LEU A 148 9.61 -20.89 14.46
CA LEU A 148 8.76 -19.75 14.84
C LEU A 148 8.68 -19.57 16.36
N TRP A 149 9.00 -18.37 16.82
CA TRP A 149 8.94 -17.95 18.21
C TRP A 149 7.87 -16.88 18.40
N ALA A 150 7.30 -16.85 19.60
CA ALA A 150 6.33 -15.86 20.03
C ALA A 150 6.70 -15.33 21.42
N GLU A 151 6.49 -14.04 21.66
CA GLU A 151 6.53 -13.41 22.98
C GLU A 151 5.22 -12.65 23.20
N LEU A 152 4.55 -12.89 24.34
CA LEU A 152 3.33 -12.16 24.69
C LEU A 152 3.66 -10.87 25.42
N PHE A 153 2.89 -9.81 25.17
CA PHE A 153 2.95 -8.58 25.94
C PHE A 153 1.54 -8.05 26.21
N ALA A 154 1.37 -7.36 27.33
CA ALA A 154 0.09 -6.77 27.67
C ALA A 154 -0.25 -5.62 26.72
N VAL A 155 -1.52 -5.50 26.35
CA VAL A 155 -2.05 -4.39 25.56
C VAL A 155 -3.31 -3.83 26.18
N PRO A 156 -3.60 -2.52 26.04
CA PRO A 156 -4.86 -1.96 26.47
C PRO A 156 -5.98 -2.63 25.70
N GLY A 157 -6.95 -3.26 26.37
CA GLY A 157 -7.94 -4.06 25.68
C GLY A 157 -9.11 -4.47 26.54
N LYS A 158 -10.22 -4.76 25.87
CA LYS A 158 -11.47 -5.15 26.51
C LYS A 158 -11.34 -6.55 27.15
N VAL A 159 -11.84 -6.70 28.38
CA VAL A 159 -12.00 -7.99 29.05
C VAL A 159 -13.11 -8.81 28.34
N PRO A 160 -13.03 -10.16 28.26
CA PRO A 160 -14.12 -10.95 27.71
C PRO A 160 -15.49 -10.56 28.29
N LEU A 161 -16.51 -10.43 27.42
CA LEU A 161 -17.85 -9.94 27.79
C LEU A 161 -18.50 -10.68 28.97
N TYR A 162 -18.21 -11.97 29.14
CA TYR A 162 -18.77 -12.81 30.21
C TYR A 162 -18.02 -12.70 31.54
N LEU A 163 -16.92 -11.94 31.59
CA LEU A 163 -16.16 -11.60 32.80
C LEU A 163 -16.38 -10.13 33.22
N GLU A 164 -17.16 -9.35 32.47
CA GLU A 164 -17.49 -7.97 32.83
C GLU A 164 -18.42 -7.94 34.07
N GLY A 165 -18.08 -7.09 35.05
CA GLY A 165 -18.97 -6.72 36.15
C GLY A 165 -20.03 -5.69 35.70
N GLU A 166 -20.74 -5.05 36.64
CA GLU A 166 -21.76 -4.02 36.33
C GLU A 166 -21.16 -2.77 35.62
N THR A 167 -19.85 -2.57 35.69
CA THR A 167 -19.09 -1.51 35.01
C THR A 167 -18.07 -2.09 34.02
N VAL A 168 -18.12 -1.63 32.77
CA VAL A 168 -17.20 -2.02 31.69
C VAL A 168 -15.87 -1.28 31.86
N GLU A 169 -14.81 -1.99 32.22
CA GLU A 169 -13.44 -1.44 32.29
C GLU A 169 -12.69 -1.74 30.99
N THR A 170 -12.40 -0.69 30.19
CA THR A 170 -11.76 -0.81 28.87
C THR A 170 -10.25 -0.56 28.88
N ASP A 171 -9.69 -0.13 30.02
CA ASP A 171 -8.29 0.27 30.19
C ASP A 171 -7.44 -0.74 30.98
N LEU A 172 -7.97 -1.92 31.29
CA LEU A 172 -7.25 -2.95 32.05
C LEU A 172 -6.08 -3.52 31.22
N VAL A 173 -4.86 -3.29 31.70
CA VAL A 173 -3.64 -3.89 31.15
C VAL A 173 -3.33 -5.14 31.99
N GLY A 174 -3.49 -6.33 31.41
CA GLY A 174 -3.28 -7.61 32.12
C GLY A 174 -3.17 -8.82 31.18
N GLU A 175 -3.21 -10.04 31.74
CA GLU A 175 -3.02 -11.29 30.99
C GLU A 175 -4.23 -11.74 30.14
N GLN A 176 -5.34 -10.99 30.21
CA GLN A 176 -6.62 -11.34 29.56
C GLN A 176 -6.69 -10.89 28.10
N THR A 177 -5.93 -9.85 27.73
CA THR A 177 -5.80 -9.37 26.35
C THR A 177 -4.34 -9.09 26.06
N VAL A 178 -3.75 -9.89 25.18
CA VAL A 178 -2.31 -9.81 24.88
C VAL A 178 -2.07 -9.51 23.40
N GLY A 179 -1.00 -8.76 23.15
CA GLY A 179 -0.34 -8.71 21.86
C GLY A 179 0.70 -9.81 21.75
N VAL A 180 1.02 -10.20 20.52
CA VAL A 180 2.03 -11.23 20.22
C VAL A 180 3.11 -10.63 19.35
N HIS A 181 4.36 -10.77 19.76
CA HIS A 181 5.53 -10.50 18.95
C HIS A 181 6.02 -11.82 18.35
N LEU A 182 5.99 -11.94 17.03
CA LEU A 182 6.39 -13.13 16.29
C LEU A 182 7.78 -12.89 15.70
N THR A 183 8.65 -13.89 15.82
CA THR A 183 9.99 -13.89 15.21
C THR A 183 10.33 -15.27 14.64
N GLY A 184 10.97 -15.32 13.49
CA GLY A 184 11.35 -16.58 12.85
C GLY A 184 11.75 -16.41 11.39
N GLY A 185 12.59 -17.28 10.84
CA GLY A 185 12.96 -17.23 9.42
C GLY A 185 13.48 -15.86 8.92
N GLY A 186 14.16 -15.10 9.78
CA GLY A 186 14.67 -13.75 9.51
C GLY A 186 13.64 -12.62 9.56
N GLY A 187 12.35 -12.91 9.76
CA GLY A 187 11.28 -11.92 9.83
C GLY A 187 10.75 -11.68 11.25
N SER A 188 10.03 -10.56 11.40
CA SER A 188 9.33 -10.21 12.62
C SER A 188 7.98 -9.56 12.34
N ALA A 189 6.98 -9.83 13.18
CA ALA A 189 5.65 -9.22 13.08
C ALA A 189 4.98 -9.08 14.45
N PHE A 190 4.00 -8.18 14.54
CA PHE A 190 3.12 -8.07 15.69
C PHE A 190 1.69 -8.44 15.33
N TYR A 191 1.03 -9.19 16.21
CA TYR A 191 -0.39 -9.49 16.11
C TYR A 191 -1.10 -9.00 17.37
N ILE A 192 -1.98 -8.00 17.21
CA ILE A 192 -2.60 -7.29 18.32
C ILE A 192 -4.12 -7.10 18.05
N PRO A 193 -4.91 -8.17 18.13
CA PRO A 193 -6.29 -8.19 17.64
C PRO A 193 -7.30 -7.54 18.59
N GLY A 194 -6.99 -7.46 19.89
CA GLY A 194 -7.89 -6.97 20.94
C GLY A 194 -7.50 -5.61 21.52
N CYS A 195 -6.63 -4.85 20.84
CA CYS A 195 -6.17 -3.57 21.35
C CYS A 195 -7.26 -2.50 21.22
N ALA A 196 -7.68 -1.95 22.34
CA ALA A 196 -8.65 -0.86 22.42
C ALA A 196 -8.00 0.50 22.12
N MET A 197 -6.73 0.68 22.48
CA MET A 197 -6.03 1.95 22.33
C MET A 197 -4.53 1.77 22.05
N LEU A 198 -4.05 2.44 21.00
CA LEU A 198 -2.63 2.55 20.69
C LEU A 198 -1.97 3.66 21.54
N ASN A 199 -1.59 3.32 22.77
CA ASN A 199 -0.88 4.22 23.68
C ASN A 199 0.61 4.39 23.30
N ASP A 200 1.29 5.32 23.97
CA ASP A 200 2.69 5.65 23.66
C ASP A 200 3.66 4.48 23.91
N ASP A 201 3.42 3.67 24.94
CA ASP A 201 4.23 2.47 25.23
C ASP A 201 4.12 1.44 24.11
N LEU A 202 2.91 1.16 23.64
CA LEU A 202 2.68 0.25 22.54
C LEU A 202 3.29 0.80 21.23
N ARG A 203 3.15 2.11 20.98
CA ARG A 203 3.78 2.77 19.84
C ARG A 203 5.31 2.63 19.89
N ALA A 204 5.93 2.84 21.05
CA ALA A 204 7.36 2.70 21.22
C ALA A 204 7.83 1.25 20.97
N ARG A 205 7.09 0.25 21.47
CA ARG A 205 7.36 -1.17 21.21
C ARG A 205 7.26 -1.52 19.72
N LEU A 206 6.21 -1.05 19.04
CA LEU A 206 6.03 -1.28 17.61
C LEU A 206 7.15 -0.60 16.80
N ALA A 207 7.52 0.62 17.17
CA ALA A 207 8.58 1.38 16.50
C ALA A 207 9.98 0.77 16.69
N ALA A 208 10.24 0.07 17.79
CA ALA A 208 11.51 -0.61 18.03
C ALA A 208 11.71 -1.87 17.17
N THR A 209 10.65 -2.39 16.54
CA THR A 209 10.68 -3.64 15.74
C THR A 209 10.30 -3.40 14.28
N TYR A 210 9.62 -2.30 13.95
CA TYR A 210 9.73 -1.75 12.60
C TYR A 210 11.22 -1.53 12.40
N ALA A 211 11.80 -2.40 11.59
CA ALA A 211 13.22 -2.44 11.43
C ALA A 211 13.71 -1.04 11.06
N ALA A 212 14.98 -0.80 11.39
CA ALA A 212 15.77 0.21 10.74
C ALA A 212 15.49 0.25 9.22
N PRO A 213 15.90 1.30 8.49
CA PRO A 213 15.72 1.37 7.05
C PRO A 213 16.48 0.24 6.28
N GLU A 214 16.00 -1.00 6.43
CA GLU A 214 16.58 -2.25 5.92
C GLU A 214 16.48 -2.30 4.41
N ASP A 215 15.40 -1.75 3.85
CA ASP A 215 15.25 -1.59 2.41
C ASP A 215 16.33 -0.65 1.86
N GLU A 216 16.60 0.48 2.52
CA GLU A 216 17.67 1.40 2.13
C GLU A 216 19.06 0.78 2.31
N ILE A 217 19.28 0.04 3.41
CA ILE A 217 20.53 -0.71 3.64
C ILE A 217 20.73 -1.75 2.53
N ALA A 218 19.72 -2.58 2.24
CA ALA A 218 19.80 -3.62 1.22
C ALA A 218 19.98 -3.04 -0.18
N ALA A 219 19.28 -1.96 -0.51
CA ALA A 219 19.43 -1.25 -1.78
C ALA A 219 20.86 -0.69 -1.94
N ARG A 220 21.40 -0.10 -0.88
CA ARG A 220 22.78 0.40 -0.84
C ARG A 220 23.80 -0.73 -0.99
N GLU A 221 23.62 -1.85 -0.29
CA GLU A 221 24.47 -3.04 -0.42
C GLU A 221 24.44 -3.60 -1.84
N ALA A 222 23.30 -3.49 -2.53
CA ALA A 222 23.15 -3.84 -3.94
C ALA A 222 23.71 -2.78 -4.91
N GLY A 223 24.23 -1.65 -4.41
CA GLY A 223 24.75 -0.55 -5.23
C GLY A 223 23.69 0.26 -5.96
N LEU A 224 22.45 0.24 -5.47
CA LEU A 224 21.33 0.99 -6.05
C LEU A 224 21.27 2.41 -5.49
N TYR A 225 20.92 3.35 -6.36
CA TYR A 225 20.58 4.71 -5.95
C TYR A 225 19.15 4.77 -5.42
N THR A 226 18.98 5.28 -4.21
CA THR A 226 17.71 5.29 -3.49
C THR A 226 17.07 6.68 -3.46
N ASN A 227 15.83 6.77 -3.93
CA ASN A 227 15.03 8.00 -3.89
C ASN A 227 13.74 7.76 -3.10
N LEU A 228 13.57 8.45 -1.96
CA LEU A 228 12.34 8.42 -1.19
C LEU A 228 11.35 9.46 -1.72
N ILE A 229 10.29 9.00 -2.38
CA ILE A 229 9.17 9.84 -2.81
C ILE A 229 8.14 9.92 -1.68
N THR A 230 7.91 11.10 -1.11
CA THR A 230 7.10 11.26 0.09
C THR A 230 6.23 12.53 0.11
N SER A 231 5.13 12.47 0.84
CA SER A 231 4.31 13.64 1.18
C SER A 231 4.87 14.43 2.36
N GLY A 232 5.86 13.90 3.09
CA GLY A 232 6.38 14.46 4.33
C GLY A 232 5.50 14.20 5.56
N ILE A 233 4.27 13.71 5.38
CA ILE A 233 3.38 13.42 6.50
C ILE A 233 3.86 12.17 7.24
N GLY A 234 3.91 12.23 8.57
CA GLY A 234 4.43 11.16 9.42
C GLY A 234 5.96 11.12 9.55
N LEU A 235 6.71 11.79 8.68
CA LEU A 235 8.16 11.91 8.83
C LEU A 235 8.52 12.80 10.02
N THR A 236 9.53 12.38 10.77
CA THR A 236 10.13 13.14 11.88
C THR A 236 11.60 13.38 11.59
N GLU A 237 12.19 14.40 12.21
CA GLU A 237 13.63 14.64 12.10
C GLU A 237 14.46 13.41 12.49
N LYS A 238 14.06 12.72 13.57
CA LYS A 238 14.69 11.47 14.01
C LYS A 238 14.69 10.42 12.89
N ARG A 239 13.55 10.19 12.23
CA ARG A 239 13.44 9.20 11.15
C ARG A 239 14.27 9.59 9.92
N LEU A 240 14.34 10.88 9.59
CA LEU A 240 15.21 11.35 8.52
C LEU A 240 16.70 11.09 8.80
N ARG A 241 17.14 11.25 10.06
CA ARG A 241 18.51 10.92 10.47
C ARG A 241 18.77 9.42 10.44
N GLU A 242 17.79 8.59 10.79
CA GLU A 242 17.89 7.13 10.63
C GLU A 242 18.04 6.74 9.16
N LEU A 243 17.28 7.36 8.25
CA LEU A 243 17.38 7.13 6.80
C LEU A 243 18.72 7.59 6.24
N ASP A 244 19.25 8.72 6.70
CA ASP A 244 20.59 9.22 6.33
C ASP A 244 21.67 8.21 6.77
N ALA A 245 21.58 7.72 8.01
CA ALA A 245 22.49 6.71 8.54
C ALA A 245 22.42 5.37 7.78
N ALA A 246 21.24 4.98 7.29
CA ALA A 246 21.07 3.82 6.41
C ALA A 246 21.57 4.06 4.98
N GLY A 247 21.84 5.31 4.62
CA GLY A 247 22.42 5.68 3.34
C GLY A 247 21.43 5.98 2.23
N LEU A 248 20.24 6.50 2.57
CA LEU A 248 19.31 7.07 1.60
C LEU A 248 20.02 8.16 0.78
N ASP A 249 19.93 8.12 -0.54
CA ASP A 249 20.69 9.05 -1.39
C ASP A 249 19.95 10.36 -1.67
N HIS A 250 18.61 10.31 -1.74
CA HIS A 250 17.82 11.42 -2.24
C HIS A 250 16.38 11.39 -1.74
N ILE A 251 15.79 12.59 -1.58
CA ILE A 251 14.38 12.74 -1.20
C ILE A 251 13.64 13.56 -2.24
N GLN A 252 12.49 13.05 -2.65
CA GLN A 252 11.53 13.75 -3.48
C GLN A 252 10.29 14.12 -2.64
N LEU A 253 10.12 15.40 -2.36
CA LEU A 253 9.02 15.92 -1.54
C LEU A 253 7.91 16.48 -2.43
N SER A 254 6.69 16.01 -2.24
CA SER A 254 5.54 16.47 -3.03
C SER A 254 5.05 17.86 -2.60
N LEU A 255 4.80 18.74 -3.57
CA LEU A 255 4.28 20.10 -3.40
C LEU A 255 2.96 20.27 -4.16
N GLN A 256 1.84 20.31 -3.45
CA GLN A 256 0.49 20.41 -4.05
C GLN A 256 0.02 21.86 -4.26
N GLY A 257 0.67 22.82 -3.59
CA GLY A 257 0.37 24.24 -3.67
C GLY A 257 1.44 25.04 -2.94
N THR A 258 1.51 26.34 -3.21
CA THR A 258 2.52 27.24 -2.62
C THR A 258 2.09 27.91 -1.32
N ASP A 259 0.87 27.62 -0.89
CA ASP A 259 0.25 28.10 0.34
C ASP A 259 -0.57 26.98 1.00
N ALA A 260 -0.97 27.19 2.26
CA ALA A 260 -1.73 26.20 3.02
C ALA A 260 -3.13 25.95 2.44
N GLU A 261 -3.79 26.96 1.88
CA GLU A 261 -5.15 26.81 1.34
C GLU A 261 -5.16 25.82 0.16
N MET A 262 -4.29 26.03 -0.83
CA MET A 262 -4.19 25.17 -1.99
C MET A 262 -3.63 23.80 -1.62
N ALA A 263 -2.51 23.76 -0.88
CA ALA A 263 -1.81 22.51 -0.60
C ALA A 263 -2.61 21.57 0.30
N ASP A 264 -3.28 22.09 1.33
CA ASP A 264 -4.08 21.26 2.25
C ASP A 264 -5.38 20.79 1.58
N ARG A 265 -6.00 21.63 0.74
CA ARG A 265 -7.20 21.27 -0.03
C ARG A 265 -6.94 20.15 -1.03
N ILE A 266 -5.88 20.29 -1.84
CA ILE A 266 -5.51 19.29 -2.84
C ILE A 266 -4.92 18.03 -2.17
N GLY A 267 -4.16 18.20 -1.09
CA GLY A 267 -3.61 17.10 -0.31
C GLY A 267 -4.63 16.35 0.55
N GLY A 268 -5.80 16.95 0.82
CA GLY A 268 -6.83 16.38 1.70
C GLY A 268 -6.40 16.30 3.17
N TYR A 269 -5.48 17.16 3.62
CA TYR A 269 -4.90 17.10 4.97
C TYR A 269 -4.63 18.49 5.52
N ARG A 270 -5.42 18.91 6.53
CA ARG A 270 -5.28 20.21 7.19
C ARG A 270 -3.97 20.26 8.00
N GLY A 271 -3.19 21.33 7.80
CA GLY A 271 -1.85 21.49 8.39
C GLY A 271 -0.74 20.75 7.62
N GLY A 272 -1.05 20.16 6.46
CA GLY A 272 -0.09 19.40 5.68
C GLY A 272 1.02 20.27 5.08
N PHE A 273 0.69 21.49 4.67
CA PHE A 273 1.65 22.45 4.17
C PHE A 273 2.70 22.83 5.21
N ALA A 274 2.27 23.23 6.41
CA ALA A 274 3.18 23.58 7.50
C ALA A 274 4.14 22.42 7.82
N ARG A 275 3.61 21.19 7.90
CA ARG A 275 4.44 20.00 8.14
C ARG A 275 5.47 19.77 7.03
N LYS A 276 5.11 20.01 5.76
CA LYS A 276 6.06 19.90 4.64
C LYS A 276 7.18 20.93 4.73
N MET A 277 6.89 22.15 5.20
CA MET A 277 7.94 23.16 5.39
C MET A 277 8.94 22.72 6.45
N ASP A 278 8.48 22.13 7.56
CA ASP A 278 9.36 21.55 8.58
C ASP A 278 10.24 20.43 7.99
N VAL A 279 9.63 19.52 7.21
CA VAL A 279 10.34 18.41 6.57
C VAL A 279 11.38 18.92 5.58
N ALA A 280 11.04 19.88 4.72
CA ALA A 280 11.98 20.48 3.78
C ALA A 280 13.18 21.13 4.50
N ARG A 281 12.93 21.80 5.63
CA ARG A 281 13.99 22.36 6.48
C ARG A 281 14.90 21.27 7.03
N TRP A 282 14.35 20.20 7.61
CA TRP A 282 15.16 19.08 8.12
C TRP A 282 15.98 18.39 7.03
N ILE A 283 15.40 18.15 5.86
CA ILE A 283 16.10 17.58 4.69
C ILE A 283 17.34 18.41 4.35
N ARG A 284 17.18 19.73 4.29
CA ARG A 284 18.28 20.66 4.02
C ARG A 284 19.33 20.67 5.14
N GLU A 285 18.92 20.69 6.39
CA GLU A 285 19.81 20.69 7.56
C GLU A 285 20.65 19.41 7.66
N ILE A 286 20.06 18.25 7.32
CA ILE A 286 20.76 16.96 7.28
C ILE A 286 21.70 16.89 6.07
N GLY A 287 21.34 17.54 4.95
CA GLY A 287 22.17 17.65 3.75
C GLY A 287 21.72 16.76 2.59
N PHE A 288 20.50 16.23 2.64
CA PHE A 288 19.94 15.43 1.56
C PHE A 288 19.79 16.26 0.26
N PRO A 289 20.13 15.68 -0.90
CA PRO A 289 19.66 16.16 -2.19
C PRO A 289 18.12 16.14 -2.25
N LEU A 290 17.52 17.31 -2.51
CA LEU A 290 16.08 17.48 -2.58
C LEU A 290 15.60 17.69 -4.02
N THR A 291 14.56 16.95 -4.40
CA THR A 291 13.69 17.27 -5.53
C THR A 291 12.30 17.64 -5.03
N LEU A 292 11.75 18.76 -5.50
CA LEU A 292 10.32 19.04 -5.33
C LEU A 292 9.54 18.42 -6.49
N ASN A 293 8.42 17.77 -6.20
CA ASN A 293 7.50 17.28 -7.24
C ASN A 293 6.16 18.01 -7.13
N ALA A 294 5.84 18.81 -8.14
CA ALA A 294 4.65 19.63 -8.21
C ALA A 294 3.75 19.19 -9.36
N VAL A 295 2.50 18.84 -9.04
CA VAL A 295 1.49 18.52 -10.05
C VAL A 295 0.66 19.78 -10.34
N LEU A 296 0.74 20.28 -11.57
CA LEU A 296 -0.02 21.44 -12.03
C LEU A 296 -1.37 21.04 -12.59
N HIS A 297 -2.39 21.82 -12.25
CA HIS A 297 -3.75 21.70 -12.72
C HIS A 297 -4.38 23.09 -12.86
N ARG A 298 -5.55 23.18 -13.50
CA ARG A 298 -6.25 24.44 -13.78
C ARG A 298 -6.30 25.41 -12.61
N GLN A 299 -6.51 24.88 -11.41
CA GLN A 299 -6.68 25.69 -10.20
C GLN A 299 -5.37 26.17 -9.55
N ASN A 300 -4.20 25.60 -9.84
CA ASN A 300 -2.93 26.00 -9.20
C ASN A 300 -1.83 26.40 -10.21
N LEU A 301 -2.10 26.35 -11.52
CA LEU A 301 -1.09 26.63 -12.54
C LEU A 301 -0.52 28.06 -12.43
N HIS A 302 -1.36 29.02 -12.01
CA HIS A 302 -0.94 30.40 -11.70
C HIS A 302 0.13 30.48 -10.58
N GLN A 303 0.27 29.44 -9.75
CA GLN A 303 1.28 29.36 -8.69
C GLN A 303 2.63 28.83 -9.19
N LEU A 304 2.75 28.41 -10.46
CA LEU A 304 3.98 27.84 -11.00
C LEU A 304 5.23 28.72 -10.80
N PRO A 305 5.20 30.06 -11.08
CA PRO A 305 6.36 30.91 -10.81
C PRO A 305 6.81 30.84 -9.34
N ARG A 306 5.85 30.91 -8.41
CA ARG A 306 6.12 30.82 -6.97
C ARG A 306 6.62 29.43 -6.57
N ALA A 307 6.11 28.36 -7.16
CA ALA A 307 6.57 26.99 -6.88
C ALA A 307 8.04 26.79 -7.28
N ILE A 308 8.46 27.38 -8.40
CA ILE A 308 9.87 27.37 -8.84
C ILE A 308 10.75 28.15 -7.85
N GLU A 309 10.32 29.32 -7.42
CA GLU A 309 11.03 30.13 -6.41
C GLU A 309 11.16 29.39 -5.08
N MET A 310 10.09 28.74 -4.62
CA MET A 310 10.12 27.90 -3.42
C MET A 310 11.15 26.78 -3.56
N GLY A 311 11.27 26.16 -4.73
CA GLY A 311 12.31 25.18 -5.01
C GLY A 311 13.72 25.72 -4.73
N VAL A 312 14.00 26.95 -5.16
CA VAL A 312 15.28 27.61 -4.89
C VAL A 312 15.45 27.93 -3.39
N GLU A 313 14.43 28.50 -2.75
CA GLU A 313 14.45 28.86 -1.33
C GLU A 313 14.70 27.65 -0.41
N MET A 314 14.10 26.51 -0.76
CA MET A 314 14.26 25.25 -0.05
C MET A 314 15.61 24.58 -0.33
N GLY A 315 16.39 25.08 -1.30
CA GLY A 315 17.66 24.48 -1.70
C GLY A 315 17.49 23.19 -2.50
N ALA A 316 16.36 23.02 -3.19
CA ALA A 316 16.15 21.89 -4.08
C ALA A 316 17.12 21.97 -5.27
N ARG A 317 17.67 20.82 -5.67
CA ARG A 317 18.52 20.73 -6.87
C ARG A 317 17.68 20.58 -8.13
N ARG A 318 16.47 20.06 -7.97
CA ARG A 318 15.52 19.81 -9.06
C ARG A 318 14.09 20.12 -8.61
N ILE A 319 13.27 20.57 -9.55
CA ILE A 319 11.83 20.57 -9.44
C ILE A 319 11.24 19.83 -10.63
N GLU A 320 10.42 18.83 -10.35
CA GLU A 320 9.59 18.14 -11.33
C GLU A 320 8.23 18.82 -11.36
N VAL A 321 7.89 19.38 -12.50
CA VAL A 321 6.63 20.07 -12.76
C VAL A 321 5.85 19.22 -13.76
N ALA A 322 4.78 18.58 -13.30
CA ALA A 322 3.97 17.72 -14.16
C ALA A 322 2.55 18.24 -14.27
N THR A 323 2.08 18.49 -15.48
CA THR A 323 0.67 18.79 -15.70
C THR A 323 -0.18 17.53 -15.50
N VAL A 324 -1.32 17.71 -14.83
CA VAL A 324 -2.30 16.66 -14.55
C VAL A 324 -2.64 15.90 -15.83
N GLN A 325 -2.52 14.57 -15.77
CA GLN A 325 -2.74 13.69 -16.91
C GLN A 325 -4.23 13.43 -17.11
N PHE A 326 -4.63 12.95 -18.29
CA PHE A 326 -6.03 12.58 -18.55
C PHE A 326 -6.49 11.35 -17.77
N HIS A 327 -5.58 10.49 -17.31
CA HIS A 327 -5.92 9.24 -16.61
C HIS A 327 -5.29 9.18 -15.22
N GLY A 328 -5.56 8.09 -14.49
CA GLY A 328 -5.13 7.93 -13.11
C GLY A 328 -6.04 8.72 -12.16
N TRP A 329 -5.44 9.43 -11.19
CA TRP A 329 -6.19 10.10 -10.12
C TRP A 329 -7.08 11.25 -10.58
N SER A 330 -6.75 11.87 -11.70
CA SER A 330 -7.55 12.94 -12.29
C SER A 330 -8.86 12.43 -12.90
N LEU A 331 -9.01 11.12 -13.15
CA LEU A 331 -10.14 10.55 -13.88
C LEU A 331 -11.49 10.95 -13.27
N MET A 332 -11.57 11.03 -11.93
CA MET A 332 -12.76 11.47 -11.20
C MET A 332 -12.91 13.00 -11.11
N ASN A 333 -11.86 13.75 -11.40
CA ASN A 333 -11.76 15.20 -11.16
C ASN A 333 -11.41 16.00 -12.44
N ARG A 334 -11.63 15.42 -13.64
CA ARG A 334 -11.22 16.04 -14.91
C ARG A 334 -11.88 17.41 -15.11
N ASP A 335 -13.19 17.48 -14.88
CA ASP A 335 -13.97 18.73 -14.94
C ASP A 335 -13.41 19.82 -14.04
N ALA A 336 -12.79 19.46 -12.92
CA ALA A 336 -12.30 20.40 -11.92
C ALA A 336 -10.85 20.83 -12.19
N LEU A 337 -10.03 19.92 -12.71
CA LEU A 337 -8.57 20.03 -12.69
C LEU A 337 -7.92 20.24 -14.05
N MET A 338 -8.54 19.87 -15.18
CA MET A 338 -7.86 19.93 -16.49
C MET A 338 -7.56 21.38 -16.91
N PRO A 339 -6.28 21.77 -17.11
CA PRO A 339 -5.92 23.10 -17.60
C PRO A 339 -6.55 23.46 -18.95
N THR A 340 -6.72 24.76 -19.18
CA THR A 340 -7.05 25.29 -20.50
C THR A 340 -5.83 25.31 -21.42
N ARG A 341 -6.05 25.47 -22.73
CA ARG A 341 -4.97 25.67 -23.72
C ARG A 341 -4.11 26.89 -23.42
N GLU A 342 -4.73 27.96 -22.96
CA GLU A 342 -4.06 29.21 -22.62
C GLU A 342 -3.12 29.00 -21.42
N GLN A 343 -3.62 28.35 -20.37
CA GLN A 343 -2.81 28.00 -19.20
C GLN A 343 -1.65 27.05 -19.54
N ALA A 344 -1.88 26.09 -20.44
CA ALA A 344 -0.81 25.20 -20.88
C ALA A 344 0.31 25.98 -21.61
N ARG A 345 -0.04 26.89 -22.52
CA ARG A 345 0.92 27.77 -23.21
C ARG A 345 1.65 28.71 -22.25
N GLU A 346 0.93 29.23 -21.26
CA GLU A 346 1.53 30.08 -20.22
C GLU A 346 2.55 29.29 -19.38
N ALA A 347 2.22 28.07 -18.97
CA ALA A 347 3.16 27.19 -18.27
C ALA A 347 4.40 26.88 -19.12
N ASP A 348 4.23 26.59 -20.42
CA ASP A 348 5.34 26.36 -21.34
C ASP A 348 6.30 27.57 -21.36
N ALA A 349 5.75 28.78 -21.46
CA ALA A 349 6.52 30.03 -21.48
C ALA A 349 7.25 30.27 -20.15
N ILE A 350 6.57 30.12 -19.01
CA ILE A 350 7.16 30.27 -17.67
C ILE A 350 8.32 29.29 -17.47
N VAL A 351 8.13 28.02 -17.84
CA VAL A 351 9.18 26.99 -17.71
C VAL A 351 10.37 27.31 -18.61
N ALA A 352 10.14 27.73 -19.85
CA ALA A 352 11.21 28.08 -20.78
C ALA A 352 12.07 29.25 -20.25
N GLU A 353 11.42 30.31 -19.76
CA GLU A 353 12.10 31.44 -19.14
C GLU A 353 12.86 31.04 -17.88
N ALA A 354 12.21 30.29 -16.98
CA ALA A 354 12.82 29.85 -15.72
C ALA A 354 14.03 28.94 -15.94
N ARG A 355 13.98 28.03 -16.93
CA ARG A 355 15.13 27.18 -17.31
C ARG A 355 16.33 28.00 -17.76
N ALA A 356 16.11 29.06 -18.53
CA ALA A 356 17.18 29.96 -18.95
C ALA A 356 17.74 30.74 -17.75
N ARG A 357 16.85 31.30 -16.91
CA ARG A 357 17.21 32.12 -15.75
C ARG A 357 17.93 31.35 -14.63
N LEU A 358 17.55 30.10 -14.40
CA LEU A 358 18.04 29.28 -13.27
C LEU A 358 19.03 28.20 -13.70
N LYS A 359 19.62 28.32 -14.89
CA LYS A 359 20.63 27.38 -15.38
C LYS A 359 21.80 27.27 -14.39
N GLY A 360 22.07 26.04 -13.93
CA GLY A 360 23.11 25.75 -12.94
C GLY A 360 22.68 25.94 -11.48
N VAL A 361 21.47 26.48 -11.23
CA VAL A 361 20.90 26.67 -9.89
C VAL A 361 19.84 25.61 -9.59
N LEU A 362 18.87 25.45 -10.50
CA LEU A 362 17.74 24.52 -10.34
C LEU A 362 17.45 23.82 -11.67
N VAL A 363 17.39 22.49 -11.65
CA VAL A 363 16.94 21.69 -12.80
C VAL A 363 15.42 21.65 -12.81
N ILE A 364 14.79 22.05 -13.92
CA ILE A 364 13.33 22.02 -14.07
C ILE A 364 12.97 20.91 -15.07
N ASP A 365 12.48 19.79 -14.55
CA ASP A 365 11.92 18.70 -15.35
C ASP A 365 10.43 18.96 -15.55
N TYR A 366 10.02 19.12 -16.81
CA TYR A 366 8.68 19.57 -17.13
C TYR A 366 7.94 18.57 -18.02
N VAL A 367 6.76 18.16 -17.56
CA VAL A 367 5.80 17.35 -18.31
C VAL A 367 4.62 18.25 -18.70
N PRO A 368 4.51 18.65 -19.98
CA PRO A 368 3.44 19.52 -20.44
C PRO A 368 2.08 18.80 -20.48
N ALA A 369 1.02 19.58 -20.68
CA ALA A 369 -0.30 19.08 -21.07
C ALA A 369 -0.24 18.49 -22.49
N ASP A 370 0.16 17.23 -22.58
CA ASP A 370 0.38 16.49 -23.84
C ASP A 370 -0.86 16.39 -24.74
N TYR A 371 -2.04 16.44 -24.14
CA TYR A 371 -3.32 16.53 -24.84
C TYR A 371 -3.56 17.87 -25.56
N HIS A 372 -2.66 18.83 -25.46
CA HIS A 372 -2.61 20.01 -26.34
C HIS A 372 -1.41 19.98 -27.31
N SER A 373 -0.61 18.91 -27.29
CA SER A 373 0.52 18.70 -28.19
C SER A 373 0.09 18.01 -29.50
N GLY A 374 0.97 18.05 -30.51
CA GLY A 374 0.71 17.40 -31.80
C GLY A 374 1.15 15.93 -31.89
N TYR A 375 2.19 15.53 -31.15
CA TYR A 375 2.68 14.16 -31.11
C TYR A 375 2.94 13.74 -29.67
N PRO A 376 2.70 12.46 -29.32
CA PRO A 376 2.99 11.95 -27.99
C PRO A 376 4.50 11.91 -27.73
N LYS A 377 4.84 11.88 -26.44
CA LYS A 377 6.18 11.51 -25.96
C LYS A 377 6.24 10.00 -25.70
N PRO A 378 7.44 9.38 -25.73
CA PRO A 378 7.58 7.98 -25.29
C PRO A 378 7.27 7.87 -23.80
N CYS A 379 6.13 7.27 -23.47
CA CYS A 379 5.70 7.08 -22.07
C CYS A 379 6.70 6.18 -21.34
N MET A 380 7.35 6.69 -20.29
CA MET A 380 8.44 6.01 -19.56
C MET A 380 9.58 5.51 -20.49
N GLY A 381 9.86 6.24 -21.58
CA GLY A 381 10.84 5.84 -22.60
C GLY A 381 10.37 4.72 -23.54
N GLY A 382 9.15 4.22 -23.39
CA GLY A 382 8.59 3.07 -24.10
C GLY A 382 8.09 2.01 -23.13
N TRP A 383 7.04 1.28 -23.48
CA TRP A 383 6.43 0.28 -22.59
C TRP A 383 7.43 -0.80 -22.16
N GLY A 384 7.61 -0.96 -20.84
CA GLY A 384 8.49 -1.98 -20.28
C GLY A 384 9.94 -1.87 -20.75
N SER A 385 10.43 -0.68 -21.10
CA SER A 385 11.77 -0.48 -21.68
C SER A 385 12.80 0.07 -20.68
N THR A 386 12.37 0.98 -19.81
CA THR A 386 13.29 1.76 -18.93
C THR A 386 13.20 1.35 -17.47
N GLY A 387 12.02 0.94 -17.00
CA GLY A 387 11.79 0.64 -15.59
C GLY A 387 10.55 -0.20 -15.37
N LEU A 388 10.43 -0.71 -14.15
CA LEU A 388 9.31 -1.49 -13.65
C LEU A 388 8.86 -0.93 -12.31
N ASN A 389 7.62 -1.25 -11.91
CA ASN A 389 7.13 -1.00 -10.55
C ASN A 389 6.81 -2.32 -9.87
N VAL A 390 7.13 -2.42 -8.58
CA VAL A 390 6.69 -3.52 -7.73
C VAL A 390 5.66 -2.97 -6.75
N ALA A 391 4.43 -3.47 -6.80
CA ALA A 391 3.36 -3.10 -5.88
C ALA A 391 3.61 -3.69 -4.47
N PRO A 392 2.95 -3.18 -3.41
CA PRO A 392 3.15 -3.68 -2.04
C PRO A 392 2.85 -5.17 -1.85
N ASP A 393 1.98 -5.75 -2.67
CA ASP A 393 1.66 -7.17 -2.68
C ASP A 393 2.64 -8.00 -3.54
N GLY A 394 3.67 -7.36 -4.11
CA GLY A 394 4.72 -7.96 -4.94
C GLY A 394 4.39 -8.08 -6.43
N LEU A 395 3.25 -7.55 -6.89
CA LEU A 395 2.89 -7.55 -8.31
C LEU A 395 3.82 -6.64 -9.12
N VAL A 396 4.34 -7.12 -10.23
CA VAL A 396 5.29 -6.39 -11.08
C VAL A 396 4.60 -5.79 -12.29
N LEU A 397 4.76 -4.48 -12.50
CA LEU A 397 4.05 -3.70 -13.50
C LEU A 397 5.03 -3.04 -14.49
N PRO A 398 4.75 -3.09 -15.81
CA PRO A 398 5.52 -2.36 -16.82
C PRO A 398 5.42 -0.83 -16.71
N CYS A 399 4.35 -0.34 -16.08
CA CYS A 399 4.16 1.07 -15.73
C CYS A 399 3.15 1.18 -14.57
N HIS A 400 3.07 2.35 -13.92
CA HIS A 400 2.22 2.53 -12.73
C HIS A 400 0.73 2.27 -13.01
N ALA A 401 0.26 2.53 -14.23
CA ALA A 401 -1.14 2.36 -14.61
C ALA A 401 -1.41 1.06 -15.37
N ALA A 402 -0.47 0.10 -15.44
CA ALA A 402 -0.64 -1.09 -16.27
C ALA A 402 -1.87 -1.93 -15.88
N GLN A 403 -2.24 -1.95 -14.60
CA GLN A 403 -3.42 -2.66 -14.08
C GLN A 403 -4.76 -2.15 -14.67
N THR A 404 -4.79 -0.97 -15.31
CA THR A 404 -6.01 -0.48 -15.96
C THR A 404 -6.30 -1.17 -17.29
N ILE A 405 -5.33 -1.92 -17.86
CA ILE A 405 -5.49 -2.61 -19.13
C ILE A 405 -5.98 -4.03 -18.85
N PRO A 406 -7.22 -4.38 -19.22
CA PRO A 406 -7.74 -5.72 -19.03
C PRO A 406 -6.98 -6.72 -19.91
N GLY A 407 -6.83 -7.94 -19.43
CA GLY A 407 -6.17 -9.03 -20.17
C GLY A 407 -4.65 -9.10 -20.04
N LEU A 408 -3.99 -8.12 -19.39
CA LEU A 408 -2.58 -8.28 -19.02
C LEU A 408 -2.43 -9.31 -17.89
N VAL A 409 -1.61 -10.33 -18.13
CA VAL A 409 -1.18 -11.29 -17.10
C VAL A 409 0.08 -10.73 -16.44
N LEU A 410 -0.08 -10.29 -15.19
CA LEU A 410 0.96 -9.66 -14.38
C LEU A 410 1.56 -10.69 -13.41
N ASP A 411 2.88 -10.74 -13.36
CA ASP A 411 3.64 -11.66 -12.50
C ASP A 411 3.93 -11.06 -11.11
N ARG A 412 4.30 -11.91 -10.16
CA ARG A 412 4.68 -11.53 -8.79
C ARG A 412 6.13 -11.93 -8.49
N VAL A 413 6.85 -11.06 -7.78
CA VAL A 413 8.26 -11.32 -7.39
C VAL A 413 8.41 -12.51 -6.43
N GLN A 414 7.34 -12.90 -5.74
CA GLN A 414 7.34 -14.07 -4.85
C GLN A 414 7.27 -15.40 -5.63
N ASP A 415 6.74 -15.36 -6.86
CA ASP A 415 6.47 -16.55 -7.67
C ASP A 415 7.52 -16.74 -8.78
N ARG A 416 8.08 -15.64 -9.30
CA ARG A 416 9.02 -15.65 -10.42
C ARG A 416 10.17 -14.65 -10.25
N PRO A 417 11.42 -15.00 -10.61
CA PRO A 417 12.55 -14.07 -10.53
C PRO A 417 12.35 -12.80 -11.36
N LEU A 418 12.74 -11.64 -10.82
CA LEU A 418 12.50 -10.33 -11.44
C LEU A 418 13.08 -10.22 -12.87
N HIS A 419 14.23 -10.84 -13.12
CA HIS A 419 14.85 -10.83 -14.45
C HIS A 419 14.00 -11.56 -15.51
N GLU A 420 13.39 -12.69 -15.14
CA GLU A 420 12.49 -13.42 -16.05
C GLU A 420 11.20 -12.65 -16.28
N ILE A 421 10.63 -12.07 -15.23
CA ILE A 421 9.44 -11.20 -15.36
C ILE A 421 9.74 -10.06 -16.35
N TRP A 422 10.91 -9.43 -16.22
CA TRP A 422 11.32 -8.35 -17.10
C TRP A 422 11.48 -8.80 -18.56
N TYR A 423 12.25 -9.86 -18.83
CA TYR A 423 12.58 -10.24 -20.21
C TYR A 423 11.51 -11.10 -20.89
N GLU A 424 10.82 -11.96 -20.14
CA GLU A 424 9.92 -12.98 -20.67
C GLU A 424 8.45 -12.78 -20.26
N GLY A 425 8.17 -11.95 -19.26
CA GLY A 425 6.83 -11.68 -18.77
C GLY A 425 5.90 -11.17 -19.87
N SER A 426 4.72 -11.77 -19.99
CA SER A 426 3.77 -11.43 -21.06
C SER A 426 3.28 -9.99 -20.99
N ALA A 427 3.07 -9.45 -19.78
CA ALA A 427 2.66 -8.05 -19.64
C ALA A 427 3.75 -7.06 -20.09
N PHE A 428 5.02 -7.38 -19.84
CA PHE A 428 6.14 -6.55 -20.28
C PHE A 428 6.29 -6.59 -21.81
N ASN A 429 6.14 -7.76 -22.42
CA ASN A 429 6.30 -7.92 -23.87
C ASN A 429 5.05 -7.54 -24.69
N ALA A 430 3.89 -7.34 -24.07
CA ALA A 430 2.64 -7.00 -24.75
C ALA A 430 2.76 -5.79 -25.71
N TYR A 431 3.47 -4.74 -25.30
CA TYR A 431 3.61 -3.50 -26.08
C TYR A 431 5.05 -2.98 -26.20
N ARG A 432 6.05 -3.83 -25.93
CA ARG A 432 7.47 -3.42 -25.89
C ARG A 432 8.11 -3.25 -27.27
N SER A 433 7.78 -4.11 -28.24
CA SER A 433 8.29 -4.01 -29.61
C SER A 433 7.46 -3.03 -30.45
N THR A 434 7.65 -3.01 -31.77
CA THR A 434 6.77 -2.28 -32.70
C THR A 434 5.77 -3.17 -33.43
N ASP A 435 5.81 -4.48 -33.23
CA ASP A 435 5.06 -5.46 -34.04
C ASP A 435 3.57 -5.51 -33.70
N TRP A 436 3.21 -5.06 -32.49
CA TRP A 436 1.82 -4.96 -32.03
C TRP A 436 1.09 -3.73 -32.61
N MET A 437 1.82 -2.77 -33.17
CA MET A 437 1.28 -1.46 -33.51
C MET A 437 0.30 -1.55 -34.69
N PRO A 438 -0.91 -1.00 -34.59
CA PRO A 438 -1.81 -0.87 -35.74
C PRO A 438 -1.42 0.33 -36.60
N GLU A 439 -2.05 0.49 -37.77
CA GLU A 439 -1.97 1.74 -38.53
C GLU A 439 -2.64 2.89 -37.74
N PRO A 440 -2.15 4.15 -37.85
CA PRO A 440 -1.02 4.57 -38.69
C PRO A 440 0.37 4.30 -38.09
N CYS A 441 0.48 3.81 -36.85
CA CYS A 441 1.76 3.62 -36.17
C CYS A 441 2.66 2.57 -36.84
N ALA A 442 2.09 1.49 -37.37
CA ALA A 442 2.83 0.39 -38.01
C ALA A 442 3.78 0.88 -39.12
N SER A 443 3.28 1.81 -39.95
CA SER A 443 4.00 2.41 -41.08
C SER A 443 4.64 3.77 -40.77
N CYS A 444 4.45 4.31 -39.56
CA CYS A 444 4.90 5.64 -39.16
C CYS A 444 6.43 5.71 -38.96
N GLU A 445 7.03 6.78 -39.46
CA GLU A 445 8.46 7.10 -39.28
C GLU A 445 8.86 7.35 -37.81
N ARG A 446 7.88 7.61 -36.93
CA ARG A 446 8.09 7.92 -35.52
C ARG A 446 7.92 6.73 -34.57
N LYS A 447 7.59 5.54 -35.08
CA LYS A 447 7.22 4.38 -34.25
C LYS A 447 8.32 3.91 -33.28
N THR A 448 9.58 4.24 -33.54
CA THR A 448 10.73 3.97 -32.67
C THR A 448 11.18 5.19 -31.84
N ILE A 449 10.48 6.32 -31.95
CA ILE A 449 10.75 7.57 -31.23
C ILE A 449 9.77 7.72 -30.06
N ASP A 450 8.48 7.61 -30.34
CA ASP A 450 7.41 7.77 -29.35
C ASP A 450 6.70 6.46 -28.97
N PHE A 451 7.03 5.37 -29.66
CA PHE A 451 6.47 4.03 -29.43
C PHE A 451 4.93 4.01 -29.43
N GLY A 452 4.33 4.87 -30.25
CA GLY A 452 2.88 5.02 -30.36
C GLY A 452 2.23 5.80 -29.21
N GLY A 453 2.99 6.25 -28.20
CA GLY A 453 2.51 6.98 -27.03
C GLY A 453 2.06 6.09 -25.86
N CYS A 454 1.21 6.62 -24.98
CA CYS A 454 0.78 5.96 -23.75
C CYS A 454 -0.35 4.92 -23.96
N ARG A 455 -0.07 3.65 -23.65
CA ARG A 455 -1.05 2.55 -23.76
C ARG A 455 -2.19 2.68 -22.75
N CYS A 456 -1.89 3.13 -21.53
CA CYS A 456 -2.90 3.35 -20.50
C CYS A 456 -3.86 4.50 -20.86
N GLN A 457 -3.36 5.52 -21.56
CA GLN A 457 -4.18 6.62 -22.06
C GLN A 457 -5.08 6.18 -23.22
N ALA A 458 -4.53 5.42 -24.18
CA ALA A 458 -5.31 4.80 -25.25
C ALA A 458 -6.46 3.94 -24.66
N MET A 459 -6.13 3.05 -23.70
CA MET A 459 -7.13 2.26 -22.99
C MET A 459 -8.18 3.13 -22.27
N ALA A 460 -7.76 4.15 -21.52
CA ALA A 460 -8.67 4.95 -20.70
C ALA A 460 -9.60 5.86 -21.53
N LEU A 461 -9.20 6.25 -22.76
CA LEU A 461 -9.95 7.20 -23.58
C LEU A 461 -10.73 6.53 -24.73
N VAL A 462 -10.17 5.46 -25.27
CA VAL A 462 -10.69 4.73 -26.45
C VAL A 462 -11.27 3.37 -26.05
N GLY A 463 -10.80 2.79 -24.93
CA GLY A 463 -11.17 1.42 -24.52
C GLY A 463 -10.30 0.33 -25.14
N ASP A 464 -9.22 0.72 -25.83
CA ASP A 464 -8.29 -0.18 -26.52
C ASP A 464 -6.84 0.30 -26.32
N ALA A 465 -6.02 -0.55 -25.70
CA ALA A 465 -4.61 -0.27 -25.45
C ALA A 465 -3.73 -0.36 -26.71
N THR A 466 -4.18 -1.03 -27.77
CA THR A 466 -3.47 -1.13 -29.05
C THR A 466 -3.68 0.13 -29.90
N ALA A 467 -4.75 0.90 -29.66
CA ALA A 467 -5.06 2.10 -30.43
C ALA A 467 -3.91 3.13 -30.39
N THR A 468 -3.75 3.88 -31.48
CA THR A 468 -2.82 5.03 -31.52
C THR A 468 -3.21 6.03 -30.43
N ASP A 469 -2.24 6.49 -29.64
CA ASP A 469 -2.49 7.45 -28.56
C ASP A 469 -3.29 8.66 -29.09
N PRO A 470 -4.46 8.99 -28.51
CA PRO A 470 -5.30 10.09 -28.97
C PRO A 470 -4.61 11.46 -28.95
N THR A 471 -3.51 11.64 -28.22
CA THR A 471 -2.71 12.87 -28.26
C THR A 471 -2.04 13.09 -29.63
N CYS A 472 -1.76 12.02 -30.39
CA CYS A 472 -1.17 12.11 -31.72
C CYS A 472 -2.15 12.71 -32.74
N ILE A 473 -1.73 13.72 -33.52
CA ILE A 473 -2.54 14.30 -34.61
C ILE A 473 -2.96 13.27 -35.68
N ARG A 474 -2.22 12.17 -35.82
CA ARG A 474 -2.54 11.09 -36.76
C ARG A 474 -3.56 10.09 -36.19
N SER A 475 -3.92 10.18 -34.91
CA SER A 475 -4.93 9.32 -34.30
C SER A 475 -6.33 9.68 -34.82
N PRO A 476 -7.16 8.70 -35.21
CA PRO A 476 -8.56 8.97 -35.56
C PRO A 476 -9.36 9.53 -34.38
N HIS A 477 -8.87 9.38 -33.15
CA HIS A 477 -9.51 9.88 -31.93
C HIS A 477 -8.99 11.25 -31.48
N HIS A 478 -8.08 11.88 -32.22
CA HIS A 478 -7.47 13.14 -31.83
C HIS A 478 -8.48 14.27 -31.65
N ALA A 479 -9.36 14.46 -32.63
CA ALA A 479 -10.40 15.50 -32.56
C ALA A 479 -11.35 15.29 -31.36
N ALA A 480 -11.69 14.02 -31.06
CA ALA A 480 -12.53 13.68 -29.92
C ALA A 480 -11.82 13.96 -28.57
N LEU A 481 -10.51 13.70 -28.48
CA LEU A 481 -9.71 14.10 -27.31
C LEU A 481 -9.71 15.62 -27.14
N GLN A 482 -9.44 16.39 -28.21
CA GLN A 482 -9.43 17.85 -28.15
C GLN A 482 -10.77 18.40 -27.66
N ALA A 483 -11.89 17.93 -28.22
CA ALA A 483 -13.22 18.34 -27.80
C ALA A 483 -13.52 18.00 -26.33
N ARG A 484 -13.10 16.80 -25.87
CA ARG A 484 -13.22 16.41 -24.46
C ARG A 484 -12.36 17.30 -23.56
N ALA A 485 -11.13 17.60 -23.95
CA ALA A 485 -10.23 18.48 -23.20
C ALA A 485 -10.82 19.88 -23.03
N ASP A 486 -11.32 20.46 -24.12
CA ASP A 486 -11.94 21.77 -24.11
C ASP A 486 -13.23 21.77 -23.24
N ALA A 487 -14.03 20.69 -23.30
CA ALA A 487 -15.20 20.52 -22.43
C ALA A 487 -14.84 20.41 -20.94
N PHE A 488 -13.85 19.56 -20.58
CA PHE A 488 -13.37 19.42 -19.21
C PHE A 488 -12.77 20.73 -18.67
N ALA A 489 -12.01 21.43 -19.52
CA ALA A 489 -11.43 22.72 -19.18
C ALA A 489 -12.48 23.82 -18.98
N ALA A 490 -13.69 23.67 -19.53
CA ALA A 490 -14.84 24.54 -19.30
C ALA A 490 -15.75 24.08 -18.14
N GLY A 491 -15.53 22.88 -17.59
CA GLY A 491 -16.36 22.30 -16.55
C GLY A 491 -16.32 23.09 -15.23
N THR A 492 -17.45 23.16 -14.53
CA THR A 492 -17.62 23.84 -13.23
C THR A 492 -17.83 22.88 -12.06
N THR A 493 -17.73 21.57 -12.32
CA THR A 493 -17.92 20.53 -11.30
C THR A 493 -16.94 20.72 -10.14
N ALA A 494 -17.45 20.58 -8.91
CA ALA A 494 -16.65 20.71 -7.71
C ALA A 494 -15.58 19.60 -7.61
N PHE A 495 -14.41 19.96 -7.07
CA PHE A 495 -13.35 19.00 -6.79
C PHE A 495 -13.79 18.01 -5.70
N THR A 496 -13.59 16.72 -5.96
CA THR A 496 -13.80 15.64 -5.00
C THR A 496 -12.46 15.24 -4.40
N ALA A 497 -12.26 15.59 -3.13
CA ALA A 497 -11.08 15.19 -2.36
C ALA A 497 -11.10 13.68 -2.07
N ARG A 498 -9.91 13.09 -1.86
CA ARG A 498 -9.86 11.77 -1.21
C ARG A 498 -10.37 11.92 0.22
N ALA A 499 -11.37 11.14 0.60
CA ALA A 499 -11.63 10.94 2.02
C ALA A 499 -10.39 10.25 2.61
N ALA A 500 -9.76 10.87 3.61
CA ALA A 500 -8.91 10.11 4.51
C ALA A 500 -9.79 8.98 5.06
N ALA A 501 -9.31 7.74 4.99
CA ALA A 501 -9.92 6.69 5.80
C ALA A 501 -9.85 7.18 7.24
N GLY A 502 -11.02 7.53 7.79
CA GLY A 502 -11.16 8.02 9.16
C GLY A 502 -10.85 6.93 10.16
#